data_AF-A0A6P0W077-F1
#
_entry.id   AF-A0A6P0W077-F1
#
_cell.length_a   1.000
_cell.length_b   1.000
_cell.length_c   1.000
_cell.angle_alpha   90.00
_cell.angle_beta   90.00
_cell.angle_gamma   90.00
#
_symmetry.space_group_name_H-M   'P 1'
#
loop_
_entity.id
_entity.type
_entity.pdbx_description
1 polymer ?
#
loop_
_entity_poly.entity_id
_entity_poly.type
_entity_poly.pdbx_seq_one_letter_code
_entity_poly.pdbx_strand_id
1 'polypeptide(L)'
;LSETIEDWYRYEDSSRFEKKILRFVPKKGNIANWYVVDATETGELIALGDVPYRLGIDPISYLDPSASSSTPEPYCTQGFTYTFAMEATEEPQNNEMPSFYPQYEPYYSYELERLADFGLVFTYRRIWSPESGEPTKFGGIGYTTPTPGDISMQNWTWGNDFRPGTAQDNLVYTRDQLQASGQLSPGGWLGGLRTESLRKGEEISKGYFYWLVEGTTDSQLGDGVKQKHPNHRYISGLDSPMGTVHGLSKYPYMREGRRIIGRPSYGYSQGFTISEVDISRRDYRDEYYQQTLAPDTYRRLWAVLAGLEAPSVLSGRLAPEDVSRRTRSTIYADSVGIGHYAIDFHPCMTLSPPEAPGNTEREGERRGQGAAYPFQIPLRAMIPQKIDNMLVAGKSIATSHIAAAAYRVHSFEWSSGAAAGTAAAFALDMGIAPYQLINEIPPHNPKLKLLRRRLDENGNPTAFPDTSIFNQDWESWR
;
A
#
# COMPACT_ATOMS: atom_id res chain seq x y z
N LEU A 1 15.65 6.89 -11.01
CA LEU A 1 15.62 7.38 -9.61
C LEU A 1 16.83 6.92 -8.82
N SER A 2 17.21 5.64 -8.93
CA SER A 2 18.36 5.07 -8.22
C SER A 2 19.67 5.87 -8.38
N GLU A 3 19.93 6.41 -9.57
CA GLU A 3 21.12 7.22 -9.86
C GLU A 3 21.16 8.60 -9.17
N THR A 4 20.01 9.12 -8.72
CA THR A 4 19.91 10.53 -8.29
C THR A 4 19.33 10.72 -6.90
N ILE A 5 18.67 9.71 -6.31
CA ILE A 5 17.94 9.89 -5.05
C ILE A 5 18.81 10.37 -3.89
N GLU A 6 20.01 9.83 -3.73
CA GLU A 6 20.90 10.26 -2.64
C GLU A 6 21.39 11.69 -2.83
N ASP A 7 21.58 12.12 -4.08
CA ASP A 7 21.94 13.50 -4.39
C ASP A 7 20.79 14.45 -4.03
N TRP A 8 19.53 14.06 -4.25
CA TRP A 8 18.36 14.89 -3.91
C TRP A 8 18.35 15.32 -2.44
N TYR A 9 18.80 14.47 -1.54
CA TYR A 9 18.79 14.74 -0.09
C TYR A 9 20.07 15.38 0.45
N ARG A 10 21.12 15.54 -0.36
CA ARG A 10 22.32 16.30 0.04
C ARG A 10 22.05 17.79 -0.03
N TYR A 11 22.60 18.56 0.91
CA TYR A 11 22.40 20.01 0.97
C TYR A 11 23.20 20.78 -0.07
N GLU A 12 24.37 20.26 -0.45
CA GLU A 12 25.30 20.91 -1.36
C GLU A 12 24.84 20.75 -2.81
N ASP A 13 25.08 21.78 -3.63
CA ASP A 13 24.94 21.68 -5.09
C ASP A 13 25.75 20.51 -5.63
N SER A 14 25.27 19.93 -6.73
CA SER A 14 25.96 18.88 -7.46
C SER A 14 26.11 19.24 -8.93
N SER A 15 26.78 18.39 -9.71
CA SER A 15 26.84 18.56 -11.16
C SER A 15 25.48 18.41 -11.85
N ARG A 16 24.47 17.87 -11.13
CA ARG A 16 23.12 17.62 -11.65
C ARG A 16 22.08 18.61 -11.13
N PHE A 17 22.25 19.11 -9.90
CA PHE A 17 21.23 19.92 -9.23
C PHE A 17 21.83 21.16 -8.54
N GLU A 18 21.24 22.31 -8.81
CA GLU A 18 21.36 23.51 -7.98
C GLU A 18 20.29 23.46 -6.88
N LYS A 19 20.70 23.66 -5.62
CA LYS A 19 19.88 23.42 -4.44
C LYS A 19 19.70 24.69 -3.63
N LYS A 20 18.47 24.89 -3.16
CA LYS A 20 18.11 26.01 -2.30
C LYS A 20 17.49 25.50 -1.01
N ILE A 21 18.13 25.83 0.11
CA ILE A 21 17.60 25.49 1.44
C ILE A 21 16.50 26.49 1.81
N LEU A 22 15.28 25.98 1.98
CA LEU A 22 14.16 26.74 2.53
C LEU A 22 13.99 26.37 4.01
N ARG A 23 14.05 27.35 4.90
CA ARG A 23 13.86 27.15 6.35
C ARG A 23 12.54 27.75 6.80
N PHE A 24 11.67 26.88 7.29
CA PHE A 24 10.40 27.28 7.91
C PHE A 24 10.57 27.41 9.42
N VAL A 25 10.22 28.57 9.98
CA VAL A 25 10.30 28.85 11.42
C VAL A 25 8.91 29.27 11.91
N PRO A 26 8.33 28.59 12.91
CA PRO A 26 7.02 28.98 13.43
C PRO A 26 7.10 30.34 14.11
N LYS A 27 6.03 31.14 14.02
CA LYS A 27 5.89 32.37 14.81
C LYS A 27 5.83 32.01 16.30
N LYS A 28 6.48 32.80 17.16
CA LYS A 28 6.38 32.65 18.62
C LYS A 28 4.92 32.84 19.07
N GLY A 29 4.35 31.88 19.81
CA GLY A 29 2.96 31.90 20.29
C GLY A 29 2.60 30.66 21.14
N ASN A 30 1.48 30.73 21.88
CA ASN A 30 1.13 29.79 22.95
C ASN A 30 0.48 28.44 22.53
N ILE A 31 -0.02 28.25 21.29
CA ILE A 31 -0.35 26.94 20.63
C ILE A 31 -0.81 27.20 19.16
N ALA A 32 -0.47 26.26 18.27
CA ALA A 32 -0.93 25.96 16.90
C ALA A 32 -1.27 27.13 15.91
N ASN A 33 -0.24 27.80 15.39
CA ASN A 33 -0.30 28.54 14.12
C ASN A 33 0.54 27.87 13.01
N TRP A 34 0.86 26.60 13.18
CA TRP A 34 1.72 25.84 12.26
C TRP A 34 1.39 24.35 12.36
N TYR A 35 1.11 23.73 11.23
CA TYR A 35 0.80 22.30 11.13
C TYR A 35 1.67 21.68 10.05
N VAL A 36 2.07 20.43 10.28
CA VAL A 36 2.84 19.65 9.32
C VAL A 36 1.96 18.51 8.83
N VAL A 37 1.85 18.35 7.52
CA VAL A 37 1.20 17.18 6.92
C VAL A 37 2.29 16.36 6.25
N ASP A 38 2.56 15.17 6.76
CA ASP A 38 3.41 14.19 6.08
C ASP A 38 2.55 13.38 5.11
N ALA A 39 2.76 13.63 3.83
CA ALA A 39 2.21 12.87 2.72
C ALA A 39 3.33 12.28 1.85
N THR A 40 4.52 12.07 2.43
CA THR A 40 5.61 11.38 1.74
C THR A 40 5.26 9.91 1.54
N GLU A 41 5.77 9.31 0.47
CA GLU A 41 5.39 7.97 0.04
C GLU A 41 5.69 6.88 1.09
N THR A 42 6.74 7.07 1.90
CA THR A 42 7.18 6.09 2.91
C THR A 42 7.29 6.62 4.33
N GLY A 43 6.73 7.80 4.61
CA GLY A 43 6.74 8.40 5.94
C GLY A 43 8.12 8.88 6.36
N GLU A 44 8.73 9.76 5.57
CA GLU A 44 10.07 10.28 5.84
C GLU A 44 10.09 11.14 7.11
N LEU A 45 9.08 12.01 7.33
CA LEU A 45 9.03 12.85 8.53
C LEU A 45 8.70 12.04 9.78
N ILE A 46 8.02 10.90 9.62
CA ILE A 46 7.81 9.92 10.70
C ILE A 46 9.16 9.39 11.20
N ALA A 47 10.06 9.01 10.30
CA ALA A 47 11.40 8.54 10.65
C ALA A 47 12.25 9.66 11.26
N LEU A 48 12.31 10.82 10.60
CA LEU A 48 13.10 11.97 11.06
C LEU A 48 12.62 12.55 12.39
N GLY A 49 11.31 12.48 12.66
CA GLY A 49 10.70 12.91 13.91
C GLY A 49 10.77 11.87 15.04
N ASP A 50 11.37 10.70 14.81
CA ASP A 50 11.40 9.55 15.74
C ASP A 50 9.99 9.21 16.29
N VAL A 51 8.99 9.33 15.41
CA VAL A 51 7.60 8.96 15.71
C VAL A 51 7.52 7.43 15.75
N PRO A 52 6.84 6.82 16.73
CA PRO A 52 6.63 5.38 16.74
C PRO A 52 5.91 4.89 15.47
N TYR A 53 6.50 3.93 14.78
CA TYR A 53 5.94 3.33 13.57
C TYR A 53 6.18 1.81 13.52
N ARG A 54 5.43 1.15 12.64
CA ARG A 54 5.61 -0.24 12.23
C ARG A 54 5.99 -0.30 10.75
N LEU A 55 6.64 -1.40 10.37
CA LEU A 55 7.08 -1.68 9.01
C LEU A 55 7.03 -3.19 8.79
N GLY A 56 6.71 -3.63 7.58
CA GLY A 56 6.62 -5.05 7.24
C GLY A 56 5.47 -5.76 7.94
N ILE A 57 5.60 -7.07 8.14
CA ILE A 57 4.53 -7.90 8.71
C ILE A 57 4.38 -7.61 10.22
N ASP A 58 3.13 -7.34 10.62
CA ASP A 58 2.71 -7.27 12.02
C ASP A 58 2.51 -8.68 12.59
N PRO A 59 2.81 -8.93 13.88
CA PRO A 59 2.65 -10.26 14.48
C PRO A 59 1.18 -10.67 14.59
N ILE A 60 0.94 -11.98 14.52
CA ILE A 60 -0.37 -12.62 14.75
C ILE A 60 -0.99 -12.09 16.05
N SER A 61 -2.25 -11.66 15.94
CA SER A 61 -3.04 -11.21 17.08
C SER A 61 -4.53 -11.50 16.84
N TYR A 62 -5.37 -11.23 17.84
CA TYR A 62 -6.82 -11.31 17.66
C TYR A 62 -7.38 -10.19 16.76
N LEU A 63 -6.57 -9.19 16.40
CA LEU A 63 -6.93 -8.11 15.47
C LEU A 63 -6.43 -8.37 14.05
N ASP A 64 -5.31 -9.08 13.92
CA ASP A 64 -4.70 -9.49 12.66
C ASP A 64 -4.48 -11.02 12.66
N PRO A 65 -5.58 -11.81 12.72
CA PRO A 65 -5.52 -13.27 12.87
C PRO A 65 -4.93 -13.99 11.67
N SER A 66 -4.90 -13.38 10.49
CA SER A 66 -4.32 -13.96 9.26
C SER A 66 -2.84 -13.63 9.06
N ALA A 67 -2.18 -12.94 9.98
CA ALA A 67 -0.77 -12.60 9.82
C ALA A 67 0.11 -13.86 9.69
N SER A 68 1.18 -13.76 8.89
CA SER A 68 2.04 -14.91 8.57
C SER A 68 3.13 -15.18 9.62
N SER A 69 3.28 -14.32 10.62
CA SER A 69 4.38 -14.39 11.60
C SER A 69 3.91 -14.12 13.03
N SER A 70 4.48 -14.83 14.01
CA SER A 70 4.25 -14.58 15.44
C SER A 70 5.11 -13.44 15.99
N THR A 71 6.11 -12.98 15.23
CA THR A 71 6.99 -11.87 15.56
C THR A 71 6.98 -10.82 14.45
N PRO A 72 7.26 -9.54 14.74
CA PRO A 72 7.40 -8.52 13.69
C PRO A 72 8.47 -8.91 12.66
N GLU A 73 8.17 -8.77 11.37
CA GLU A 73 9.12 -9.03 10.26
C GLU A 73 9.32 -7.74 9.44
N PRO A 74 10.16 -6.80 9.90
CA PRO A 74 10.20 -5.44 9.36
C PRO A 74 10.86 -5.31 7.98
N TYR A 75 11.45 -6.39 7.47
CA TYR A 75 12.07 -6.43 6.14
C TYR A 75 11.10 -6.87 5.04
N CYS A 76 9.99 -7.52 5.42
CA CYS A 76 8.99 -8.02 4.48
C CYS A 76 7.91 -6.96 4.26
N THR A 77 8.25 -5.90 3.53
CA THR A 77 7.26 -4.95 3.00
C THR A 77 6.64 -5.49 1.72
N GLN A 78 5.45 -5.02 1.35
CA GLN A 78 4.88 -5.34 0.05
C GLN A 78 5.74 -4.83 -1.12
N GLY A 79 5.71 -5.58 -2.23
CA GLY A 79 6.44 -5.25 -3.45
C GLY A 79 6.17 -3.86 -3.99
N PHE A 80 7.15 -3.29 -4.69
CA PHE A 80 7.03 -2.02 -5.40
C PHE A 80 7.34 -2.20 -6.88
N THR A 81 6.89 -1.25 -7.71
CA THR A 81 6.89 -1.43 -9.16
C THR A 81 7.29 -0.16 -9.86
N TYR A 82 8.24 -0.23 -10.79
CA TYR A 82 8.34 0.80 -11.82
C TYR A 82 7.47 0.40 -13.00
N THR A 83 6.40 1.16 -13.23
CA THR A 83 5.63 0.98 -14.46
C THR A 83 6.41 1.49 -15.66
N PHE A 84 6.16 0.91 -16.82
CA PHE A 84 6.63 1.38 -18.12
C PHE A 84 5.50 1.28 -19.14
N ALA A 85 5.65 1.96 -20.27
CA ALA A 85 4.71 1.86 -21.37
C ALA A 85 5.33 1.08 -22.53
N MET A 86 4.50 0.30 -23.21
CA MET A 86 4.84 -0.37 -24.47
C MET A 86 3.73 -0.14 -25.50
N GLU A 87 4.12 -0.09 -26.77
CA GLU A 87 3.23 0.14 -27.91
C GLU A 87 3.18 -1.10 -28.77
N ALA A 88 1.97 -1.49 -29.22
CA ALA A 88 1.80 -2.49 -30.25
C ALA A 88 2.13 -1.90 -31.63
N THR A 89 2.91 -2.61 -32.43
CA THR A 89 3.37 -2.14 -33.75
C THR A 89 2.84 -3.05 -34.85
N GLU A 90 2.67 -2.50 -36.06
CA GLU A 90 2.26 -3.30 -37.22
C GLU A 90 3.35 -4.32 -37.58
N GLU A 91 4.61 -3.87 -37.63
CA GLU A 91 5.77 -4.70 -37.97
C GLU A 91 6.53 -5.16 -36.72
N PRO A 92 7.19 -6.34 -36.77
CA PRO A 92 8.10 -6.80 -35.73
C PRO A 92 9.20 -5.78 -35.41
N GLN A 93 9.57 -5.66 -34.14
CA GLN A 93 10.60 -4.75 -33.64
C GLN A 93 11.87 -5.53 -33.28
N ASN A 94 13.04 -4.90 -33.47
CA ASN A 94 14.30 -5.47 -32.99
C ASN A 94 14.52 -5.09 -31.53
N ASN A 95 14.13 -5.99 -30.62
CA ASN A 95 14.30 -5.80 -29.18
C ASN A 95 15.65 -6.40 -28.74
N GLU A 96 16.64 -5.55 -28.47
CA GLU A 96 17.95 -6.00 -27.98
C GLU A 96 17.85 -6.52 -26.54
N MET A 97 18.51 -7.65 -26.26
CA MET A 97 18.57 -8.21 -24.91
C MET A 97 19.38 -7.30 -23.98
N PRO A 98 18.78 -6.78 -22.89
CA PRO A 98 19.53 -6.04 -21.88
C PRO A 98 20.57 -6.95 -21.20
N SER A 99 21.76 -6.42 -20.92
CA SER A 99 22.85 -7.20 -20.29
C SER A 99 22.50 -7.80 -18.93
N PHE A 100 21.55 -7.18 -18.21
CA PHE A 100 21.06 -7.65 -16.91
C PHE A 100 19.92 -8.67 -17.02
N TYR A 101 19.32 -8.88 -18.20
CA TYR A 101 18.15 -9.76 -18.35
C TYR A 101 18.36 -11.19 -17.82
N PRO A 102 19.50 -11.87 -18.09
CA PRO A 102 19.72 -13.24 -17.59
C PRO A 102 19.67 -13.38 -16.06
N GLN A 103 19.92 -12.29 -15.32
CA GLN A 103 19.79 -12.28 -13.86
C GLN A 103 18.33 -12.39 -13.42
N TYR A 104 17.41 -11.75 -14.13
CA TYR A 104 16.00 -11.63 -13.77
C TYR A 104 15.09 -12.62 -14.51
N GLU A 105 15.56 -13.25 -15.60
CA GLU A 105 14.81 -14.26 -16.34
C GLU A 105 14.15 -15.34 -15.45
N PRO A 106 14.82 -15.87 -14.40
CA PRO A 106 14.22 -16.88 -13.51
C PRO A 106 13.04 -16.36 -12.65
N TYR A 107 12.74 -15.07 -12.70
CA TYR A 107 11.66 -14.45 -11.93
C TYR A 107 10.33 -14.42 -12.70
N TYR A 108 10.36 -14.11 -14.00
CA TYR A 108 9.17 -13.70 -14.72
C TYR A 108 8.17 -14.83 -14.97
N SER A 109 6.89 -14.52 -14.83
CA SER A 109 5.80 -15.46 -15.08
C SER A 109 4.47 -14.74 -15.33
N TYR A 110 3.59 -15.40 -16.06
CA TYR A 110 2.17 -15.07 -16.10
C TYR A 110 1.40 -15.43 -14.81
N GLU A 111 2.07 -16.04 -13.83
CA GLU A 111 1.60 -16.47 -12.50
C GLU A 111 0.60 -17.62 -12.54
N LEU A 112 -0.44 -17.54 -13.36
CA LEU A 112 -1.52 -18.52 -13.44
C LEU A 112 -1.80 -18.90 -14.89
N GLU A 113 -2.07 -20.17 -15.16
CA GLU A 113 -2.45 -20.67 -16.50
C GLU A 113 -3.62 -19.88 -17.11
N ARG A 114 -4.62 -19.50 -16.29
CA ARG A 114 -5.79 -18.71 -16.74
C ARG A 114 -5.45 -17.27 -17.13
N LEU A 115 -4.25 -16.79 -16.81
CA LEU A 115 -3.75 -15.44 -17.11
C LEU A 115 -2.61 -15.46 -18.15
N ALA A 116 -2.17 -16.66 -18.56
CA ALA A 116 -1.04 -16.88 -19.47
C ALA A 116 -1.33 -16.58 -20.94
N ASP A 117 -1.79 -15.35 -21.20
CA ASP A 117 -2.04 -14.82 -22.53
C ASP A 117 -1.52 -13.39 -22.63
N PHE A 118 -0.67 -13.15 -23.62
CA PHE A 118 -0.05 -11.85 -23.82
C PHE A 118 -1.09 -10.76 -24.11
N GLY A 119 -2.10 -11.05 -24.94
CA GLY A 119 -3.15 -10.09 -25.28
C GLY A 119 -3.93 -9.65 -24.05
N LEU A 120 -4.26 -10.59 -23.17
CA LEU A 120 -4.91 -10.33 -21.89
C LEU A 120 -4.04 -9.43 -20.99
N VAL A 121 -2.77 -9.79 -20.79
CA VAL A 121 -1.83 -9.03 -19.96
C VAL A 121 -1.61 -7.62 -20.51
N PHE A 122 -1.36 -7.52 -21.81
CA PHE A 122 -1.20 -6.23 -22.50
C PHE A 122 -2.45 -5.38 -22.31
N THR A 123 -3.64 -5.93 -22.46
CA THR A 123 -4.87 -5.12 -22.49
C THR A 123 -5.42 -4.80 -21.10
N TYR A 124 -4.99 -5.50 -20.05
CA TYR A 124 -5.40 -5.27 -18.66
C TYR A 124 -5.15 -3.83 -18.18
N ARG A 125 -4.10 -3.18 -18.69
CA ARG A 125 -3.74 -1.78 -18.38
C ARG A 125 -3.49 -0.94 -19.64
N ARG A 126 -4.28 -1.19 -20.68
CA ARG A 126 -4.30 -0.37 -21.89
C ARG A 126 -4.70 1.07 -21.55
N ILE A 127 -3.86 2.03 -21.90
CA ILE A 127 -4.08 3.45 -21.62
C ILE A 127 -4.46 4.25 -22.87
N TRP A 128 -4.21 3.68 -24.05
CA TRP A 128 -4.57 4.28 -25.34
C TRP A 128 -4.86 3.20 -26.37
N SER A 129 -5.81 3.47 -27.25
CA SER A 129 -6.15 2.61 -28.37
C SER A 129 -6.70 3.47 -29.51
N PRO A 130 -6.06 3.47 -30.69
CA PRO A 130 -6.57 4.22 -31.84
C PRO A 130 -7.83 3.57 -32.42
N GLU A 131 -7.91 2.24 -32.36
CA GLU A 131 -9.00 1.44 -32.92
C GLU A 131 -9.33 0.27 -32.01
N SER A 132 -10.62 -0.08 -31.90
CA SER A 132 -11.02 -1.24 -31.09
C SER A 132 -10.65 -2.53 -31.82
N GLY A 133 -9.87 -3.39 -31.16
CA GLY A 133 -9.62 -4.75 -31.63
C GLY A 133 -10.82 -5.67 -31.48
N GLU A 134 -10.68 -6.89 -32.00
CA GLU A 134 -11.73 -7.91 -31.99
C GLU A 134 -11.97 -8.44 -30.57
N PRO A 135 -13.23 -8.59 -30.14
CA PRO A 135 -13.55 -9.24 -28.87
C PRO A 135 -13.06 -10.68 -28.84
N THR A 136 -12.32 -11.03 -27.80
CA THR A 136 -11.81 -12.38 -27.55
C THR A 136 -11.93 -12.71 -26.06
N LYS A 137 -11.54 -13.94 -25.70
CA LYS A 137 -11.52 -14.40 -24.31
C LYS A 137 -10.39 -15.38 -24.09
N PHE A 138 -9.77 -15.30 -22.92
CA PHE A 138 -8.79 -16.27 -22.44
C PHE A 138 -9.02 -16.53 -20.95
N GLY A 139 -8.94 -17.79 -20.51
CA GLY A 139 -9.11 -18.14 -19.09
C GLY A 139 -10.44 -17.67 -18.45
N GLY A 140 -11.49 -17.48 -19.27
CA GLY A 140 -12.78 -16.93 -18.83
C GLY A 140 -12.85 -15.41 -18.73
N ILE A 141 -11.79 -14.69 -19.10
CA ILE A 141 -11.71 -13.23 -19.07
C ILE A 141 -11.84 -12.70 -20.51
N GLY A 142 -12.81 -11.81 -20.73
CA GLY A 142 -13.01 -11.16 -22.02
C GLY A 142 -12.13 -9.91 -22.17
N TYR A 143 -11.53 -9.72 -23.34
CA TYR A 143 -10.77 -8.53 -23.70
C TYR A 143 -10.85 -8.30 -25.22
N THR A 144 -10.45 -7.13 -25.71
CA THR A 144 -10.29 -6.87 -27.15
C THR A 144 -8.83 -6.99 -27.54
N THR A 145 -8.53 -7.68 -28.64
CA THR A 145 -7.14 -7.90 -29.07
C THR A 145 -6.37 -6.58 -29.22
N PRO A 146 -5.05 -6.54 -28.93
CA PRO A 146 -4.23 -5.38 -29.22
C PRO A 146 -4.27 -5.02 -30.72
N THR A 147 -4.29 -3.74 -31.05
CA THR A 147 -4.16 -3.23 -32.43
C THR A 147 -2.90 -2.36 -32.56
N PRO A 148 -2.30 -2.22 -33.76
CA PRO A 148 -1.18 -1.31 -33.97
C PRO A 148 -1.49 0.11 -33.47
N GLY A 149 -0.59 0.67 -32.67
CA GLY A 149 -0.73 1.97 -32.00
C GLY A 149 -1.40 1.91 -30.62
N ASP A 150 -1.92 0.75 -30.18
CA ASP A 150 -2.33 0.58 -28.78
C ASP A 150 -1.13 0.82 -27.85
N ILE A 151 -1.37 1.54 -26.75
CA ILE A 151 -0.38 1.74 -25.70
C ILE A 151 -0.89 1.13 -24.41
N SER A 152 -0.03 0.34 -23.76
CA SER A 152 -0.31 -0.27 -22.47
C SER A 152 0.76 0.03 -21.44
N MET A 153 0.34 0.32 -20.22
CA MET A 153 1.20 0.53 -19.07
C MET A 153 1.32 -0.76 -18.25
N GLN A 154 2.53 -1.31 -18.13
CA GLN A 154 2.75 -2.61 -17.51
C GLN A 154 2.94 -2.54 -15.97
N ASN A 155 2.22 -3.41 -15.26
CA ASN A 155 2.35 -3.68 -13.83
C ASN A 155 1.79 -5.08 -13.54
N TRP A 156 2.67 -6.03 -13.21
CA TRP A 156 2.35 -7.43 -13.02
C TRP A 156 3.15 -8.06 -11.87
N THR A 157 2.50 -8.87 -11.02
CA THR A 157 3.05 -9.42 -9.77
C THR A 157 4.30 -10.27 -9.98
N TRP A 158 4.25 -11.23 -10.90
CA TRP A 158 5.43 -12.00 -11.33
C TRP A 158 6.08 -11.40 -12.58
N GLY A 159 5.94 -10.08 -12.76
CA GLY A 159 6.56 -9.32 -13.84
C GLY A 159 7.53 -8.30 -13.29
N ASN A 160 7.09 -7.06 -13.18
CA ASN A 160 7.91 -5.91 -12.79
C ASN A 160 7.74 -5.46 -11.33
N ASP A 161 7.01 -6.21 -10.51
CA ASP A 161 7.05 -6.00 -9.07
C ASP A 161 8.38 -6.51 -8.50
N PHE A 162 9.17 -5.64 -7.88
CA PHE A 162 10.34 -6.05 -7.11
C PHE A 162 9.92 -6.27 -5.64
N ARG A 163 10.13 -7.50 -5.15
CA ARG A 163 9.55 -8.01 -3.88
C ARG A 163 10.62 -8.45 -2.87
N PRO A 164 11.50 -7.53 -2.39
CA PRO A 164 12.50 -7.86 -1.38
C PRO A 164 11.87 -8.27 -0.05
N GLY A 165 12.55 -9.13 0.69
CA GLY A 165 12.03 -9.71 1.94
C GLY A 165 13.03 -9.83 3.07
N THR A 166 14.28 -9.39 2.87
CA THR A 166 15.35 -9.60 3.85
C THR A 166 16.08 -8.31 4.20
N ALA A 167 16.89 -8.35 5.27
CA ALA A 167 17.69 -7.19 5.68
C ALA A 167 18.75 -6.77 4.64
N GLN A 168 19.05 -7.64 3.66
CA GLN A 168 20.00 -7.37 2.58
C GLN A 168 19.40 -6.50 1.47
N ASP A 169 18.10 -6.64 1.19
CA ASP A 169 17.47 -6.09 -0.02
C ASP A 169 16.18 -5.29 0.23
N ASN A 170 15.69 -5.20 1.48
CA ASN A 170 14.49 -4.41 1.80
C ASN A 170 14.58 -2.98 1.25
N LEU A 171 13.50 -2.50 0.62
CA LEU A 171 13.43 -1.16 0.03
C LEU A 171 13.43 -0.08 1.10
N VAL A 172 12.50 -0.16 2.05
CA VAL A 172 12.31 0.85 3.10
C VAL A 172 13.20 0.49 4.27
N TYR A 173 14.16 1.35 4.63
CA TYR A 173 15.05 1.08 5.76
C TYR A 173 14.28 1.05 7.08
N THR A 174 14.57 0.04 7.91
CA THR A 174 14.13 -0.04 9.29
C THR A 174 14.79 1.06 10.13
N ARG A 175 14.24 1.33 11.31
CA ARG A 175 14.81 2.35 12.22
C ARG A 175 16.28 2.05 12.55
N ASP A 176 16.59 0.77 12.79
CA ASP A 176 17.95 0.33 13.13
C ASP A 176 18.91 0.49 11.94
N GLN A 177 18.45 0.20 10.71
CA GLN A 177 19.24 0.44 9.50
C GLN A 177 19.47 1.94 9.26
N LEU A 178 18.47 2.79 9.51
CA LEU A 178 18.60 4.25 9.43
C LEU A 178 19.60 4.78 10.46
N GLN A 179 19.56 4.25 11.69
CA GLN A 179 20.51 4.61 12.74
C GLN A 179 21.93 4.16 12.40
N ALA A 180 22.10 2.91 11.97
CA ALA A 180 23.40 2.34 11.62
C ALA A 180 24.05 3.02 10.42
N SER A 181 23.25 3.45 9.43
CA SER A 181 23.73 4.21 8.26
C SER A 181 23.95 5.70 8.53
N GLY A 182 23.61 6.19 9.73
CA GLY A 182 23.73 7.60 10.09
C GLY A 182 22.63 8.50 9.52
N GLN A 183 21.59 7.94 8.87
CA GLN A 183 20.50 8.73 8.27
C GLN A 183 19.61 9.44 9.30
N LEU A 184 19.61 9.01 10.56
CA LEU A 184 18.93 9.70 11.66
C LEU A 184 19.76 10.83 12.28
N SER A 185 21.02 11.00 11.88
CA SER A 185 21.86 12.12 12.34
C SER A 185 21.45 13.41 11.63
N PRO A 186 21.62 14.60 12.26
CA PRO A 186 21.37 15.87 11.60
C PRO A 186 22.13 15.99 10.28
N GLY A 187 21.38 16.15 9.19
CA GLY A 187 21.92 16.24 7.82
C GLY A 187 22.38 14.91 7.20
N GLY A 188 22.11 13.78 7.86
CA GLY A 188 22.44 12.46 7.34
C GLY A 188 21.36 11.81 6.46
N TRP A 189 20.16 12.39 6.39
CA TRP A 189 19.03 11.78 5.66
C TRP A 189 19.34 11.59 4.17
N LEU A 190 19.11 10.38 3.65
CA LEU A 190 19.29 10.03 2.23
C LEU A 190 17.99 9.45 1.64
N GLY A 191 16.83 9.86 2.16
CA GLY A 191 15.51 9.39 1.72
C GLY A 191 15.01 8.14 2.42
N GLY A 192 15.84 7.48 3.23
CA GLY A 192 15.44 6.30 3.99
C GLY A 192 15.03 5.09 3.13
N LEU A 193 15.52 5.05 1.88
CA LEU A 193 15.30 3.97 0.92
C LEU A 193 16.64 3.36 0.50
N ARG A 194 16.63 2.06 0.18
CA ARG A 194 17.78 1.36 -0.38
C ARG A 194 17.92 1.66 -1.87
N THR A 195 18.94 2.43 -2.23
CA THR A 195 19.28 2.80 -3.61
C THR A 195 19.45 1.58 -4.53
N GLU A 196 20.08 0.52 -4.03
CA GLU A 196 20.29 -0.72 -4.79
C GLU A 196 18.96 -1.43 -5.12
N SER A 197 17.99 -1.45 -4.20
CA SER A 197 16.67 -2.03 -4.49
C SER A 197 15.93 -1.21 -5.55
N LEU A 198 16.03 0.12 -5.49
CA LEU A 198 15.48 0.98 -6.55
C LEU A 198 16.09 0.65 -7.91
N ARG A 199 17.42 0.46 -7.99
CA ARG A 199 18.11 0.06 -9.23
C ARG A 199 17.60 -1.29 -9.74
N LYS A 200 17.51 -2.31 -8.87
CA LYS A 200 16.98 -3.62 -9.23
C LYS A 200 15.51 -3.57 -9.69
N GLY A 201 14.70 -2.72 -9.07
CA GLY A 201 13.33 -2.43 -9.50
C GLY A 201 13.25 -1.80 -10.90
N GLU A 202 14.21 -0.94 -11.26
CA GLU A 202 14.30 -0.36 -12.61
C GLU A 202 14.70 -1.43 -13.64
N GLU A 203 15.66 -2.30 -13.30
CA GLU A 203 16.15 -3.38 -14.16
C GLU A 203 15.11 -4.46 -14.41
N ILE A 204 14.46 -4.96 -13.35
CA ILE A 204 13.41 -5.99 -13.48
C ILE A 204 12.23 -5.49 -14.31
N SER A 205 11.95 -4.18 -14.27
CA SER A 205 10.89 -3.58 -15.09
C SER A 205 11.24 -3.55 -16.57
N LYS A 206 12.48 -3.16 -16.91
CA LYS A 206 12.96 -3.21 -18.30
C LYS A 206 13.14 -4.64 -18.80
N GLY A 207 13.57 -5.54 -17.93
CA GLY A 207 13.68 -6.96 -18.24
C GLY A 207 12.32 -7.62 -18.45
N TYR A 208 11.27 -7.18 -17.73
CA TYR A 208 9.91 -7.66 -17.94
C TYR A 208 9.36 -7.31 -19.33
N PHE A 209 9.66 -6.11 -19.85
CA PHE A 209 9.37 -5.79 -21.25
C PHE A 209 10.01 -6.81 -22.20
N TYR A 210 11.32 -7.06 -22.03
CA TYR A 210 12.04 -8.01 -22.87
C TYR A 210 11.46 -9.42 -22.76
N TRP A 211 11.14 -9.87 -21.54
CA TRP A 211 10.48 -11.16 -21.30
C TRP A 211 9.13 -11.26 -22.03
N LEU A 212 8.30 -10.21 -21.96
CA LEU A 212 7.01 -10.16 -22.64
C LEU A 212 7.14 -10.34 -24.16
N VAL A 213 8.13 -9.72 -24.80
CA VAL A 213 8.23 -9.68 -26.27
C VAL A 213 9.17 -10.74 -26.87
N GLU A 214 10.28 -11.06 -26.22
CA GLU A 214 11.31 -12.00 -26.71
C GLU A 214 11.47 -13.26 -25.84
N GLY A 215 11.08 -13.21 -24.56
CA GLY A 215 11.25 -14.34 -23.63
C GLY A 215 10.37 -15.55 -23.98
N THR A 216 10.86 -16.75 -23.65
CA THR A 216 10.20 -18.05 -23.92
C THR A 216 10.07 -18.95 -22.69
N THR A 217 10.49 -18.48 -21.53
CA THR A 217 10.46 -19.20 -20.25
C THR A 217 9.38 -18.62 -19.35
N ASP A 218 8.89 -19.40 -18.39
CA ASP A 218 7.96 -18.94 -17.36
C ASP A 218 8.32 -19.61 -16.03
N SER A 219 8.62 -18.81 -15.00
CA SER A 219 9.19 -19.31 -13.74
C SER A 219 8.21 -20.13 -12.90
N GLN A 220 6.89 -19.94 -13.08
CA GLN A 220 5.86 -20.62 -12.30
C GLN A 220 5.16 -21.72 -13.11
N LEU A 221 4.97 -21.50 -14.41
CA LEU A 221 4.19 -22.39 -15.28
C LEU A 221 5.07 -23.33 -16.11
N GLY A 222 6.38 -23.10 -16.14
CA GLY A 222 7.34 -23.95 -16.84
C GLY A 222 7.39 -23.72 -18.35
N ASP A 223 7.94 -24.71 -19.05
CA ASP A 223 8.24 -24.59 -20.47
C ASP A 223 7.00 -24.66 -21.37
N GLY A 224 7.05 -23.97 -22.51
CA GLY A 224 6.03 -24.05 -23.56
C GLY A 224 4.81 -23.14 -23.37
N VAL A 225 4.70 -22.46 -22.22
CA VAL A 225 3.60 -21.51 -21.94
C VAL A 225 3.84 -20.15 -22.59
N LYS A 226 5.10 -19.70 -22.63
CA LYS A 226 5.47 -18.38 -23.12
C LYS A 226 5.93 -18.42 -24.58
N GLN A 227 5.34 -17.57 -25.41
CA GLN A 227 5.71 -17.37 -26.82
C GLN A 227 6.23 -15.95 -27.05
N LYS A 228 6.93 -15.74 -28.18
CA LYS A 228 7.41 -14.41 -28.56
C LYS A 228 6.28 -13.54 -29.11
N HIS A 229 6.36 -12.24 -28.84
CA HIS A 229 5.42 -11.21 -29.29
C HIS A 229 6.18 -9.99 -29.86
N PRO A 230 6.89 -10.16 -30.99
CA PRO A 230 7.88 -9.19 -31.46
C PRO A 230 7.26 -7.86 -31.98
N ASN A 231 5.96 -7.82 -32.22
CA ASN A 231 5.21 -6.65 -32.71
C ASN A 231 4.93 -5.63 -31.60
N HIS A 232 5.93 -5.34 -30.76
CA HIS A 232 5.83 -4.36 -29.70
C HIS A 232 7.16 -3.65 -29.47
N ARG A 233 7.09 -2.37 -29.10
CA ARG A 233 8.26 -1.57 -28.71
C ARG A 233 8.11 -1.00 -27.31
N TYR A 234 9.25 -0.83 -26.63
CA TYR A 234 9.34 -0.08 -25.38
C TYR A 234 9.24 1.42 -25.68
N ILE A 235 8.38 2.14 -24.96
CA ILE A 235 8.22 3.59 -25.13
C ILE A 235 9.07 4.33 -24.08
N SER A 236 9.90 5.26 -24.55
CA SER A 236 10.72 6.13 -23.70
C SER A 236 10.80 7.55 -24.28
N GLY A 237 11.40 8.47 -23.54
CA GLY A 237 11.49 9.89 -23.92
C GLY A 237 10.49 10.77 -23.18
N LEU A 238 10.72 12.09 -23.22
CA LEU A 238 9.91 13.05 -22.47
C LEU A 238 8.47 13.19 -23.00
N ASP A 239 8.27 12.85 -24.27
CA ASP A 239 6.94 12.83 -24.91
C ASP A 239 6.20 11.50 -24.70
N SER A 240 6.84 10.51 -24.07
CA SER A 240 6.19 9.23 -23.73
C SER A 240 5.17 9.42 -22.59
N PRO A 241 4.20 8.50 -22.43
CA PRO A 241 3.25 8.55 -21.31
C PRO A 241 3.91 8.56 -19.92
N MET A 242 5.11 7.98 -19.77
CA MET A 242 5.85 8.02 -18.50
C MET A 242 6.55 9.36 -18.27
N GLY A 243 6.81 10.14 -19.33
CA GLY A 243 7.45 11.45 -19.26
C GLY A 243 8.89 11.40 -18.74
N THR A 244 9.63 10.32 -19.03
CA THR A 244 11.03 10.14 -18.61
C THR A 244 11.89 9.65 -19.77
N VAL A 245 13.14 10.11 -19.82
CA VAL A 245 14.11 9.70 -20.84
C VAL A 245 14.33 8.18 -20.84
N HIS A 246 14.31 7.56 -19.65
CA HIS A 246 14.53 6.12 -19.50
C HIS A 246 13.27 5.26 -19.67
N GLY A 247 12.08 5.87 -19.87
CA GLY A 247 10.80 5.19 -20.14
C GLY A 247 10.13 4.47 -18.95
N LEU A 248 10.64 4.67 -17.73
CA LEU A 248 10.00 4.18 -16.50
C LEU A 248 9.23 5.33 -15.83
N SER A 249 8.26 5.01 -14.99
CA SER A 249 7.63 5.97 -14.07
C SER A 249 8.68 6.78 -13.28
N LYS A 250 8.36 8.05 -13.00
CA LYS A 250 9.26 8.99 -12.29
C LYS A 250 9.62 8.52 -10.88
N TYR A 251 8.68 7.85 -10.23
CA TYR A 251 8.80 7.23 -8.91
C TYR A 251 8.10 5.87 -8.99
N PRO A 252 8.60 4.83 -8.31
CA PRO A 252 7.90 3.56 -8.32
C PRO A 252 6.61 3.67 -7.52
N TYR A 253 5.63 2.84 -7.87
CA TYR A 253 4.47 2.61 -7.02
C TYR A 253 4.90 1.76 -5.82
N MET A 254 5.01 2.38 -4.64
CA MET A 254 5.36 1.70 -3.39
C MET A 254 4.07 1.31 -2.67
N ARG A 255 3.92 0.04 -2.28
CA ARG A 255 2.66 -0.44 -1.68
C ARG A 255 2.60 -0.25 -0.17
N GLU A 256 3.74 0.04 0.47
CA GLU A 256 3.86 0.11 1.92
C GLU A 256 4.93 1.11 2.34
N GLY A 257 4.62 1.90 3.38
CA GLY A 257 5.52 2.84 4.02
C GLY A 257 5.67 2.58 5.52
N ARG A 258 6.33 3.49 6.23
CA ARG A 258 6.37 3.48 7.70
C ARG A 258 5.00 3.83 8.23
N ARG A 259 4.29 2.87 8.82
CA ARG A 259 2.92 3.03 9.32
C ARG A 259 2.97 3.53 10.75
N ILE A 260 2.46 4.74 11.01
CA ILE A 260 2.47 5.27 12.38
C ILE A 260 1.65 4.37 13.32
N ILE A 261 1.96 4.44 14.60
CA ILE A 261 0.97 4.08 15.61
C ILE A 261 0.11 5.32 15.83
N GLY A 262 -1.20 5.19 15.62
CA GLY A 262 -2.15 6.28 15.79
C GLY A 262 -2.16 6.78 17.23
N ARG A 263 -2.60 8.03 17.42
CA ARG A 263 -2.58 8.68 18.72
C ARG A 263 -3.43 7.92 19.75
N PRO A 264 -2.95 7.76 21.00
CA PRO A 264 -3.76 7.20 22.06
C PRO A 264 -5.08 7.94 22.23
N SER A 265 -6.15 7.18 22.40
CA SER A 265 -7.52 7.70 22.55
C SER A 265 -8.34 6.77 23.45
N TYR A 266 -9.58 7.15 23.76
CA TYR A 266 -10.48 6.29 24.52
C TYR A 266 -10.61 4.91 23.86
N GLY A 267 -10.35 3.84 24.62
CA GLY A 267 -10.31 2.45 24.13
C GLY A 267 -8.97 2.00 23.55
N TYR A 268 -8.01 2.92 23.35
CA TYR A 268 -6.73 2.68 22.66
C TYR A 268 -5.57 3.34 23.41
N SER A 269 -5.28 2.90 24.64
CA SER A 269 -4.29 3.56 25.53
C SER A 269 -2.85 3.48 25.02
N GLN A 270 -2.52 2.46 24.21
CA GLN A 270 -1.20 2.27 23.60
C GLN A 270 -1.09 2.85 22.18
N GLY A 271 -2.15 3.53 21.73
CA GLY A 271 -2.29 3.99 20.36
C GLY A 271 -3.26 3.17 19.54
N PHE A 272 -3.60 3.69 18.37
CA PHE A 272 -4.61 3.17 17.49
C PHE A 272 -4.00 2.55 16.23
N THR A 273 -4.64 1.53 15.69
CA THR A 273 -4.31 0.91 14.41
C THR A 273 -5.59 0.34 13.81
N ILE A 274 -5.81 0.55 12.52
CA ILE A 274 -6.83 -0.16 11.75
C ILE A 274 -6.27 -1.55 11.45
N SER A 275 -6.96 -2.60 11.86
CA SER A 275 -6.49 -3.98 11.70
C SER A 275 -7.35 -4.78 10.73
N GLU A 276 -6.92 -5.99 10.40
CA GLU A 276 -7.63 -6.89 9.48
C GLU A 276 -9.13 -7.03 9.81
N VAL A 277 -9.44 -7.33 11.07
CA VAL A 277 -10.83 -7.57 11.52
C VAL A 277 -11.75 -6.36 11.37
N ASP A 278 -11.20 -5.16 11.17
CA ASP A 278 -11.97 -3.95 10.95
C ASP A 278 -12.56 -3.85 9.55
N ILE A 279 -11.99 -4.54 8.56
CA ILE A 279 -12.37 -4.38 7.15
C ILE A 279 -12.60 -5.70 6.42
N SER A 280 -12.04 -6.81 6.89
CA SER A 280 -12.04 -8.08 6.16
C SER A 280 -13.41 -8.75 6.11
N ARG A 281 -13.75 -9.36 4.96
CA ARG A 281 -14.91 -10.27 4.85
C ARG A 281 -14.58 -11.72 5.23
N ARG A 282 -13.31 -12.02 5.57
CA ARG A 282 -12.80 -13.37 5.84
C ARG A 282 -13.63 -14.12 6.88
N ASP A 283 -14.02 -15.35 6.57
CA ASP A 283 -14.64 -16.24 7.55
C ASP A 283 -13.59 -16.75 8.54
N TYR A 284 -13.69 -16.28 9.79
CA TYR A 284 -12.80 -16.68 10.88
C TYR A 284 -13.24 -17.97 11.58
N ARG A 285 -14.34 -18.60 11.13
CA ARG A 285 -14.72 -19.96 11.56
C ARG A 285 -13.91 -21.04 10.86
N ASP A 286 -13.25 -20.71 9.76
CA ASP A 286 -12.30 -21.57 9.05
C ASP A 286 -11.40 -22.30 10.05
N GLU A 287 -11.29 -23.62 9.89
CA GLU A 287 -10.57 -24.51 10.80
C GLU A 287 -9.13 -24.04 11.04
N TYR A 288 -8.52 -23.37 10.06
CA TYR A 288 -7.22 -22.75 10.19
C TYR A 288 -7.09 -21.87 11.45
N TYR A 289 -8.07 -21.01 11.75
CA TYR A 289 -7.96 -20.09 12.88
C TYR A 289 -8.11 -20.79 14.22
N GLN A 290 -8.90 -21.87 14.26
CA GLN A 290 -9.04 -22.69 15.46
C GLN A 290 -7.76 -23.47 15.77
N GLN A 291 -7.05 -23.89 14.73
CA GLN A 291 -5.80 -24.65 14.85
C GLN A 291 -4.57 -23.75 15.11
N THR A 292 -4.54 -22.55 14.55
CA THR A 292 -3.35 -21.68 14.58
C THR A 292 -3.37 -20.62 15.66
N LEU A 293 -4.55 -20.17 16.10
CA LEU A 293 -4.65 -19.19 17.18
C LEU A 293 -4.73 -19.90 18.53
N ALA A 294 -4.00 -19.37 19.51
CA ALA A 294 -4.17 -19.82 20.90
C ALA A 294 -5.65 -19.65 21.33
N PRO A 295 -6.22 -20.53 22.18
CA PRO A 295 -7.64 -20.49 22.54
C PRO A 295 -8.13 -19.13 23.06
N ASP A 296 -7.31 -18.44 23.86
CA ASP A 296 -7.63 -17.10 24.36
C ASP A 296 -7.59 -16.03 23.27
N THR A 297 -6.68 -16.14 22.29
CA THR A 297 -6.62 -15.26 21.12
C THR A 297 -7.84 -15.46 20.24
N TYR A 298 -8.23 -16.72 19.99
CA TYR A 298 -9.43 -17.06 19.23
C TYR A 298 -10.70 -16.53 19.91
N ARG A 299 -10.83 -16.70 21.23
CA ARG A 299 -11.96 -16.14 22.00
C ARG A 299 -12.00 -14.60 21.92
N ARG A 300 -10.86 -13.93 21.99
CA ARG A 300 -10.77 -12.46 21.87
C ARG A 300 -11.13 -11.97 20.47
N LEU A 301 -10.74 -12.71 19.42
CA LEU A 301 -11.13 -12.42 18.04
C LEU A 301 -12.66 -12.40 17.93
N TRP A 302 -13.32 -13.45 18.42
CA TRP A 302 -14.77 -13.51 18.42
C TRP A 302 -15.45 -12.48 19.31
N ALA A 303 -14.83 -12.11 20.44
CA ALA A 303 -15.33 -11.01 21.26
C ALA A 303 -15.33 -9.67 20.49
N VAL A 304 -14.28 -9.38 19.69
CA VAL A 304 -14.23 -8.18 18.85
C VAL A 304 -15.32 -8.21 17.77
N LEU A 305 -15.53 -9.37 17.14
CA LEU A 305 -16.52 -9.54 16.07
C LEU A 305 -17.98 -9.51 16.58
N ALA A 306 -18.20 -9.87 17.85
CA ALA A 306 -19.50 -9.90 18.52
C ALA A 306 -20.06 -8.50 18.85
N GLY A 307 -19.24 -7.45 18.80
CA GLY A 307 -19.66 -6.09 19.11
C GLY A 307 -20.23 -5.95 20.52
N LEU A 308 -21.54 -5.72 20.65
CA LEU A 308 -22.20 -5.51 21.95
C LEU A 308 -22.21 -6.78 22.83
N GLU A 309 -22.08 -7.97 22.25
CA GLU A 309 -22.05 -9.24 22.99
C GLU A 309 -20.64 -9.63 23.46
N ALA A 310 -19.63 -8.79 23.20
CA ALA A 310 -18.24 -9.03 23.61
C ALA A 310 -18.08 -9.42 25.09
N PRO A 311 -18.77 -8.80 26.08
CA PRO A 311 -18.66 -9.20 27.48
C PRO A 311 -19.14 -10.65 27.73
N SER A 312 -20.19 -11.09 27.03
CA SER A 312 -20.71 -12.46 27.13
C SER A 312 -19.70 -13.47 26.58
N VAL A 313 -19.03 -13.14 25.47
CA VAL A 313 -17.97 -13.98 24.89
C VAL A 313 -16.76 -14.07 25.81
N LEU A 314 -16.28 -12.94 26.32
CA LEU A 314 -15.13 -12.88 27.22
C LEU A 314 -15.38 -13.58 28.56
N SER A 315 -16.61 -13.57 29.06
CA SER A 315 -17.00 -14.27 30.29
C SER A 315 -17.29 -15.76 30.10
N GLY A 316 -17.25 -16.27 28.86
CA GLY A 316 -17.56 -17.66 28.53
C GLY A 316 -19.06 -18.00 28.58
N ARG A 317 -19.94 -17.01 28.72
CA ARG A 317 -21.41 -17.19 28.69
C ARG A 317 -21.94 -17.42 27.28
N LEU A 318 -21.23 -16.91 26.28
CA LEU A 318 -21.51 -17.12 24.86
C LEU A 318 -20.28 -17.76 24.23
N ALA A 319 -20.45 -18.92 23.61
CA ALA A 319 -19.36 -19.61 22.95
C ALA A 319 -19.04 -18.95 21.59
N PRO A 320 -17.78 -18.93 21.12
CA PRO A 320 -17.42 -18.33 19.84
C PRO A 320 -18.25 -18.84 18.65
N GLU A 321 -18.66 -20.11 18.68
CA GLU A 321 -19.43 -20.75 17.62
C GLU A 321 -20.82 -20.11 17.47
N ASP A 322 -21.39 -19.66 18.58
CA ASP A 322 -22.74 -19.10 18.71
C ASP A 322 -22.80 -17.59 18.41
N VAL A 323 -21.65 -16.92 18.21
CA VAL A 323 -21.60 -15.48 17.96
C VAL A 323 -22.11 -15.14 16.56
N SER A 324 -23.11 -14.27 16.45
CA SER A 324 -23.46 -13.67 15.16
C SER A 324 -22.37 -12.67 14.74
N ARG A 325 -21.60 -12.99 13.70
CA ARG A 325 -20.54 -12.11 13.18
C ARG A 325 -21.16 -10.86 12.57
N ARG A 326 -20.60 -9.67 12.83
CA ARG A 326 -20.92 -8.50 12.00
C ARG A 326 -20.59 -8.76 10.52
N THR A 327 -21.41 -8.29 9.61
CA THR A 327 -21.16 -8.37 8.17
C THR A 327 -20.95 -6.99 7.56
N ARG A 328 -20.14 -6.17 8.24
CA ARG A 328 -19.70 -4.84 7.81
C ARG A 328 -18.36 -4.47 8.45
N SER A 329 -17.73 -3.41 7.93
CA SER A 329 -16.54 -2.82 8.55
C SER A 329 -16.84 -2.15 9.90
N THR A 330 -15.79 -1.90 10.67
CA THR A 330 -15.86 -1.04 11.87
C THR A 330 -16.29 0.37 11.45
N ILE A 331 -17.31 0.91 12.13
CA ILE A 331 -17.74 2.30 11.97
C ILE A 331 -16.95 3.15 12.95
N TYR A 332 -16.22 4.14 12.42
CA TYR A 332 -15.44 5.08 13.20
C TYR A 332 -16.19 6.40 13.35
N ALA A 333 -16.45 6.79 14.58
CA ALA A 333 -17.15 8.04 14.89
C ALA A 333 -16.37 9.30 14.46
N ASP A 334 -15.04 9.18 14.34
CA ASP A 334 -14.09 10.17 13.86
C ASP A 334 -13.66 9.94 12.41
N SER A 335 -14.49 9.30 11.59
CA SER A 335 -14.21 9.17 10.16
C SER A 335 -14.10 10.53 9.46
N VAL A 336 -13.09 10.67 8.61
CA VAL A 336 -12.79 11.86 7.79
C VAL A 336 -12.66 11.51 6.31
N GLY A 337 -12.96 10.28 5.93
CA GLY A 337 -12.90 9.80 4.56
C GLY A 337 -13.39 8.35 4.47
N ILE A 338 -13.53 7.87 3.25
CA ILE A 338 -13.91 6.48 2.94
C ILE A 338 -12.95 5.86 1.91
N GLY A 339 -12.96 4.53 1.84
CA GLY A 339 -12.28 3.74 0.82
C GLY A 339 -12.93 2.38 0.63
N HIS A 340 -12.71 1.77 -0.54
CA HIS A 340 -13.11 0.39 -0.81
C HIS A 340 -12.14 -0.22 -1.81
N TYR A 341 -11.41 -1.23 -1.37
CA TYR A 341 -10.53 -2.05 -2.20
C TYR A 341 -10.38 -3.40 -1.53
N ALA A 342 -10.11 -4.45 -2.32
CA ALA A 342 -9.79 -5.76 -1.77
C ALA A 342 -8.50 -5.70 -0.94
N ILE A 343 -8.37 -6.60 0.04
CA ILE A 343 -7.08 -6.87 0.68
C ILE A 343 -6.26 -7.64 -0.35
N ASP A 344 -5.39 -6.93 -1.06
CA ASP A 344 -4.64 -7.42 -2.21
C ASP A 344 -3.13 -7.34 -1.92
N PHE A 345 -2.49 -8.50 -1.77
CA PHE A 345 -1.10 -8.60 -1.36
C PHE A 345 -0.14 -8.77 -2.52
N HIS A 346 1.03 -8.16 -2.35
CA HIS A 346 2.23 -8.40 -3.15
C HIS A 346 3.33 -8.89 -2.20
N PRO A 347 3.31 -10.17 -1.80
CA PRO A 347 4.16 -10.70 -0.74
C PRO A 347 5.64 -10.48 -1.03
N CYS A 348 6.45 -10.29 0.02
CA CYS A 348 7.89 -10.37 -0.14
C CYS A 348 8.31 -11.81 -0.51
N MET A 349 9.50 -11.93 -1.10
CA MET A 349 10.10 -13.22 -1.42
C MET A 349 10.82 -13.83 -0.21
N THR A 350 10.90 -15.16 -0.17
CA THR A 350 11.54 -15.91 0.92
C THR A 350 13.07 -15.77 0.90
N LEU A 351 13.67 -15.77 -0.29
CA LEU A 351 15.11 -15.67 -0.49
C LEU A 351 15.51 -14.30 -1.01
N SER A 352 16.75 -13.91 -0.69
CA SER A 352 17.46 -12.81 -1.35
C SER A 352 18.53 -13.38 -2.29
N PRO A 353 18.66 -12.88 -3.52
CA PRO A 353 17.83 -11.82 -4.09
C PRO A 353 16.43 -12.34 -4.52
N PRO A 354 15.44 -11.46 -4.73
CA PRO A 354 14.06 -11.86 -5.06
C PRO A 354 13.99 -12.70 -6.34
N GLU A 355 14.85 -12.40 -7.32
CA GLU A 355 14.97 -13.09 -8.60
C GLU A 355 15.70 -14.44 -8.55
N ALA A 356 16.05 -14.95 -7.36
CA ALA A 356 16.69 -16.25 -7.23
C ALA A 356 15.83 -17.37 -7.88
N PRO A 357 16.41 -18.27 -8.70
CA PRO A 357 15.66 -19.37 -9.30
C PRO A 357 14.95 -20.23 -8.26
N GLY A 358 13.65 -20.50 -8.47
CA GLY A 358 12.84 -21.29 -7.55
C GLY A 358 12.50 -20.61 -6.23
N ASN A 359 12.71 -19.30 -6.11
CA ASN A 359 12.26 -18.52 -4.96
C ASN A 359 10.73 -18.50 -4.88
N THR A 360 10.20 -18.41 -3.67
CA THR A 360 8.78 -18.44 -3.39
C THR A 360 8.36 -17.22 -2.59
N GLU A 361 7.10 -16.84 -2.70
CA GLU A 361 6.50 -15.88 -1.79
C GLU A 361 6.61 -16.37 -0.34
N ARG A 362 6.73 -15.43 0.60
CA ARG A 362 6.70 -15.73 2.03
C ARG A 362 5.44 -16.53 2.37
N GLU A 363 5.65 -17.72 2.95
CA GLU A 363 4.56 -18.62 3.30
C GLU A 363 3.53 -17.94 4.22
N GLY A 364 2.25 -18.14 3.93
CA GLY A 364 1.15 -17.61 4.73
C GLY A 364 0.76 -16.16 4.45
N GLU A 365 1.56 -15.38 3.72
CA GLU A 365 1.30 -13.94 3.53
C GLU A 365 -0.02 -13.65 2.80
N ARG A 366 -0.42 -14.53 1.89
CA ARG A 366 -1.71 -14.43 1.20
C ARG A 366 -2.92 -14.87 2.04
N ARG A 367 -2.75 -15.33 3.30
CA ARG A 367 -3.86 -15.82 4.13
C ARG A 367 -4.91 -14.73 4.38
N GLY A 368 -4.47 -13.48 4.58
CA GLY A 368 -5.36 -12.32 4.77
C GLY A 368 -5.96 -11.78 3.47
N GLN A 369 -5.53 -12.26 2.30
CA GLN A 369 -6.00 -11.78 1.00
C GLN A 369 -7.48 -12.07 0.81
N GLY A 370 -8.22 -11.12 0.23
CA GLY A 370 -9.62 -11.31 -0.10
C GLY A 370 -10.45 -10.03 -0.13
N ALA A 371 -11.77 -10.20 -0.15
CA ALA A 371 -12.70 -9.08 -0.15
C ALA A 371 -12.65 -8.31 1.17
N ALA A 372 -12.73 -6.98 1.07
CA ALA A 372 -13.00 -6.11 2.20
C ALA A 372 -14.46 -5.61 2.14
N TYR A 373 -15.02 -5.21 3.27
CA TYR A 373 -16.17 -4.32 3.27
C TYR A 373 -15.73 -2.91 2.87
N PRO A 374 -16.62 -2.07 2.32
CA PRO A 374 -16.41 -0.63 2.27
C PRO A 374 -16.00 -0.12 3.66
N PHE A 375 -14.97 0.71 3.77
CA PHE A 375 -14.37 1.09 5.06
C PHE A 375 -14.12 2.59 5.20
N GLN A 376 -13.97 3.04 6.44
CA GLN A 376 -13.79 4.44 6.81
C GLN A 376 -12.33 4.74 7.17
N ILE A 377 -11.92 5.98 6.94
CA ILE A 377 -10.62 6.54 7.34
C ILE A 377 -10.82 7.33 8.64
N PRO A 378 -10.47 6.79 9.82
CA PRO A 378 -10.59 7.51 11.09
C PRO A 378 -9.48 8.54 11.26
N LEU A 379 -9.83 9.74 11.73
CA LEU A 379 -8.89 10.83 11.99
C LEU A 379 -7.78 10.41 12.97
N ARG A 380 -8.09 9.58 13.97
CA ARG A 380 -7.07 9.08 14.91
C ARG A 380 -5.97 8.22 14.26
N ALA A 381 -6.24 7.60 13.11
CA ALA A 381 -5.21 6.88 12.36
C ALA A 381 -4.24 7.82 11.64
N MET A 382 -4.63 9.08 11.46
CA MET A 382 -3.84 10.09 10.76
C MET A 382 -3.05 10.99 11.72
N ILE A 383 -3.21 10.82 13.03
CA ILE A 383 -2.53 11.64 14.04
C ILE A 383 -1.47 10.78 14.72
N PRO A 384 -0.18 11.12 14.61
CA PRO A 384 0.89 10.35 15.24
C PRO A 384 0.89 10.50 16.76
N GLN A 385 1.57 9.55 17.42
CA GLN A 385 1.95 9.72 18.81
C GLN A 385 2.97 10.85 18.95
N LYS A 386 3.03 11.47 20.13
CA LYS A 386 4.07 12.43 20.57
C LYS A 386 4.12 13.80 19.87
N ILE A 387 3.60 13.95 18.64
CA ILE A 387 3.61 15.23 17.91
C ILE A 387 2.18 15.76 17.79
N ASP A 388 1.93 16.95 18.36
CA ASP A 388 0.58 17.50 18.50
C ASP A 388 0.08 18.25 17.28
N ASN A 389 0.97 18.77 16.43
CA ASN A 389 0.63 19.59 15.26
C ASN A 389 0.95 18.90 13.92
N MET A 390 1.02 17.56 13.92
CA MET A 390 1.30 16.76 12.74
C MET A 390 0.09 15.92 12.34
N LEU A 391 -0.13 15.82 11.03
CA LEU A 391 -1.03 14.86 10.39
C LEU A 391 -0.22 14.00 9.42
N VAL A 392 -0.65 12.77 9.24
CA VAL A 392 -0.10 11.80 8.30
C VAL A 392 -1.19 11.40 7.32
N ALA A 393 -0.85 11.31 6.04
CA ALA A 393 -1.74 10.86 4.97
C ALA A 393 -1.10 9.71 4.18
N GLY A 394 -1.86 9.15 3.24
CA GLY A 394 -1.39 8.08 2.36
C GLY A 394 -1.11 6.78 3.11
N LYS A 395 -0.11 6.03 2.65
CA LYS A 395 0.22 4.67 3.11
C LYS A 395 0.83 4.60 4.51
N SER A 396 1.17 5.76 5.07
CA SER A 396 1.85 5.88 6.36
C SER A 396 0.91 6.08 7.55
N ILE A 397 -0.41 6.16 7.32
CA ILE A 397 -1.39 6.21 8.42
C ILE A 397 -1.36 4.92 9.26
N ALA A 398 -2.07 4.93 10.39
CA ALA A 398 -2.08 3.80 11.32
C ALA A 398 -2.92 2.61 10.84
N THR A 399 -2.32 1.75 10.03
CA THR A 399 -2.88 0.45 9.64
C THR A 399 -1.93 -0.70 10.01
N SER A 400 -2.47 -1.90 10.21
CA SER A 400 -1.66 -3.12 10.19
C SER A 400 -1.18 -3.41 8.77
N HIS A 401 -0.23 -4.33 8.62
CA HIS A 401 0.28 -4.79 7.33
C HIS A 401 -0.85 -5.30 6.44
N ILE A 402 -1.79 -6.06 7.04
CA ILE A 402 -2.93 -6.62 6.33
C ILE A 402 -3.92 -5.53 5.92
N ALA A 403 -4.30 -4.65 6.84
CA ALA A 403 -5.19 -3.54 6.49
C ALA A 403 -4.54 -2.59 5.46
N ALA A 404 -3.22 -2.38 5.52
CA ALA A 404 -2.48 -1.55 4.56
C ALA A 404 -2.65 -2.03 3.11
N ALA A 405 -2.80 -3.33 2.88
CA ALA A 405 -3.01 -3.89 1.54
C ALA A 405 -4.31 -3.39 0.87
N ALA A 406 -5.31 -2.94 1.65
CA ALA A 406 -6.51 -2.27 1.15
C ALA A 406 -6.42 -0.72 1.20
N TYR A 407 -5.59 -0.16 2.10
CA TYR A 407 -5.41 1.28 2.33
C TYR A 407 -4.22 1.87 1.55
N ARG A 408 -3.95 1.37 0.33
CA ARG A 408 -2.78 1.79 -0.48
C ARG A 408 -3.07 2.24 -1.90
N VAL A 409 -4.33 2.21 -2.31
CA VAL A 409 -4.73 2.61 -3.68
C VAL A 409 -4.97 4.11 -3.78
N HIS A 410 -4.71 4.69 -4.94
CA HIS A 410 -4.76 6.15 -5.15
C HIS A 410 -6.08 6.81 -4.72
N SER A 411 -7.22 6.15 -4.92
CA SER A 411 -8.53 6.69 -4.47
C SER A 411 -8.60 6.89 -2.96
N PHE A 412 -8.08 5.93 -2.19
CA PHE A 412 -7.92 6.06 -0.75
C PHE A 412 -6.91 7.16 -0.40
N GLU A 413 -5.77 7.21 -1.09
CA GLU A 413 -4.72 8.19 -0.80
C GLU A 413 -5.21 9.62 -1.01
N TRP A 414 -5.96 9.88 -2.09
CA TRP A 414 -6.61 11.17 -2.34
C TRP A 414 -7.59 11.54 -1.23
N SER A 415 -8.41 10.59 -0.77
CA SER A 415 -9.37 10.77 0.32
C SER A 415 -8.65 11.14 1.64
N SER A 416 -7.57 10.43 1.98
CA SER A 416 -6.74 10.74 3.16
C SER A 416 -6.00 12.08 3.03
N GLY A 417 -5.52 12.44 1.84
CA GLY A 417 -4.85 13.72 1.58
C GLY A 417 -5.80 14.91 1.70
N ALA A 418 -6.99 14.80 1.12
CA ALA A 418 -8.07 15.79 1.25
C ALA A 418 -8.50 15.95 2.72
N ALA A 419 -8.61 14.83 3.45
CA ALA A 419 -8.88 14.83 4.87
C ALA A 419 -7.80 15.57 5.68
N ALA A 420 -6.52 15.28 5.42
CA ALA A 420 -5.40 15.90 6.13
C ALA A 420 -5.35 17.42 5.90
N GLY A 421 -5.46 17.86 4.64
CA GLY A 421 -5.46 19.28 4.30
C GLY A 421 -6.65 20.04 4.90
N THR A 422 -7.86 19.47 4.80
CA THR A 422 -9.07 20.08 5.37
C THR A 422 -9.02 20.11 6.90
N ALA A 423 -8.54 19.05 7.54
CA ALA A 423 -8.39 18.99 8.99
C ALA A 423 -7.35 20.01 9.50
N ALA A 424 -6.23 20.17 8.79
CA ALA A 424 -5.22 21.19 9.11
C ALA A 424 -5.80 22.62 8.99
N ALA A 425 -6.51 22.92 7.90
CA ALA A 425 -7.16 24.22 7.71
C ALA A 425 -8.26 24.48 8.76
N PHE A 426 -9.08 23.48 9.07
CA PHE A 426 -10.10 23.58 10.12
C PHE A 426 -9.47 23.79 11.51
N ALA A 427 -8.38 23.09 11.80
CA ALA A 427 -7.66 23.21 13.06
C ALA A 427 -7.07 24.63 13.24
N LEU A 428 -6.52 25.20 12.15
CA LEU A 428 -6.09 26.60 12.07
C LEU A 428 -7.24 27.57 12.39
N ASP A 429 -8.38 27.44 11.69
CA ASP A 429 -9.54 28.31 11.88
C ASP A 429 -10.05 28.30 13.33
N MET A 430 -10.01 27.13 13.96
CA MET A 430 -10.53 26.91 15.31
C MET A 430 -9.50 27.17 16.42
N GLY A 431 -8.24 27.45 16.07
CA GLY A 431 -7.15 27.62 17.04
C GLY A 431 -6.90 26.39 17.91
N ILE A 432 -6.97 25.19 17.32
CA ILE A 432 -6.80 23.90 18.04
C ILE A 432 -5.73 23.04 17.37
N ALA A 433 -5.08 22.16 18.12
CA ALA A 433 -4.27 21.09 17.55
C ALA A 433 -5.17 19.94 17.03
N PRO A 434 -4.77 19.17 16.00
CA PRO A 434 -5.66 18.18 15.38
C PRO A 434 -6.07 17.07 16.36
N TYR A 435 -5.19 16.70 17.32
CA TYR A 435 -5.51 15.71 18.33
C TYR A 435 -6.69 16.09 19.23
N GLN A 436 -6.98 17.38 19.40
CA GLN A 436 -8.11 17.84 20.21
C GLN A 436 -9.47 17.45 19.59
N LEU A 437 -9.51 17.07 18.31
CA LEU A 437 -10.71 16.57 17.64
C LEU A 437 -11.08 15.14 18.07
N ILE A 438 -10.14 14.38 18.64
CA ILE A 438 -10.32 12.95 18.99
C ILE A 438 -10.20 12.65 20.50
N ASN A 439 -9.93 13.65 21.34
CA ASN A 439 -9.68 13.44 22.78
C ASN A 439 -10.95 13.16 23.61
N GLU A 440 -12.11 13.61 23.14
CA GLU A 440 -13.39 13.39 23.82
C GLU A 440 -14.00 12.06 23.40
N ILE A 441 -14.80 11.44 24.28
CA ILE A 441 -15.55 10.21 23.95
C ILE A 441 -16.44 10.51 22.72
N PRO A 442 -16.22 9.87 21.56
CA PRO A 442 -17.13 10.02 20.44
C PRO A 442 -18.52 9.49 20.83
N PRO A 443 -19.64 10.13 20.44
CA PRO A 443 -19.81 11.05 19.31
C PRO A 443 -20.04 12.52 19.69
N HIS A 444 -19.59 12.97 20.86
CA HIS A 444 -20.00 14.26 21.41
C HIS A 444 -19.17 15.48 21.00
N ASN A 445 -18.02 15.33 20.34
CA ASN A 445 -17.21 16.47 19.93
C ASN A 445 -17.91 17.28 18.82
N PRO A 446 -18.41 18.51 19.08
CA PRO A 446 -19.13 19.29 18.09
C PRO A 446 -18.21 19.78 16.96
N LYS A 447 -16.92 19.99 17.24
CA LYS A 447 -15.95 20.44 16.24
C LYS A 447 -15.65 19.33 15.23
N LEU A 448 -15.61 18.08 15.67
CA LEU A 448 -15.47 16.93 14.77
C LEU A 448 -16.66 16.80 13.81
N LYS A 449 -17.89 17.07 14.27
CA LYS A 449 -19.07 17.10 13.38
C LYS A 449 -18.99 18.21 12.33
N LEU A 450 -18.52 19.39 12.72
CA LEU A 450 -18.30 20.52 11.79
C LEU A 450 -17.22 20.20 10.76
N LEU A 451 -16.12 19.56 11.18
CA LEU A 451 -15.09 19.09 10.25
C LEU A 451 -15.66 18.10 9.24
N ARG A 452 -16.43 17.11 9.69
CA ARG A 452 -17.05 16.12 8.80
C ARG A 452 -17.98 16.77 7.77
N ARG A 453 -18.83 17.69 8.22
CA ARG A 453 -19.68 18.47 7.32
C ARG A 453 -18.87 19.22 6.26
N ARG A 454 -17.76 19.87 6.65
CA ARG A 454 -16.87 20.57 5.72
C ARG A 454 -16.24 19.62 4.70
N LEU A 455 -15.84 18.42 5.13
CA LEU A 455 -15.31 17.39 4.23
C LEU A 455 -16.35 16.91 3.22
N ASP A 456 -17.58 16.62 3.68
CA ASP A 456 -18.68 16.21 2.82
C ASP A 456 -19.04 17.32 1.81
N GLU A 457 -19.09 18.59 2.24
CA GLU A 457 -19.32 19.77 1.38
C GLU A 457 -18.20 19.96 0.33
N ASN A 458 -16.97 19.56 0.66
CA ASN A 458 -15.81 19.60 -0.25
C ASN A 458 -15.73 18.37 -1.18
N GLY A 459 -16.71 17.48 -1.17
CA GLY A 459 -16.71 16.28 -2.00
C GLY A 459 -15.78 15.17 -1.52
N ASN A 460 -15.43 15.15 -0.22
CA ASN A 460 -14.70 14.06 0.43
C ASN A 460 -15.60 13.36 1.46
N PRO A 461 -16.41 12.36 1.06
CA PRO A 461 -17.41 11.76 1.93
C PRO A 461 -16.80 11.10 3.17
N THR A 462 -17.41 11.31 4.33
CA THR A 462 -16.98 10.74 5.63
C THR A 462 -17.74 9.48 6.04
N ALA A 463 -18.71 9.06 5.23
CA ALA A 463 -19.44 7.81 5.41
C ALA A 463 -20.03 7.36 4.08
N PHE A 464 -20.22 6.06 3.95
CA PHE A 464 -21.02 5.50 2.89
C PHE A 464 -22.53 5.74 3.16
N PRO A 465 -23.39 5.82 2.12
CA PRO A 465 -24.84 5.83 2.30
C PRO A 465 -25.33 4.77 3.30
N ASP A 466 -26.34 5.10 4.11
CA ASP A 466 -26.96 4.19 5.09
C ASP A 466 -26.02 3.60 6.17
N THR A 467 -24.83 4.18 6.36
CA THR A 467 -23.93 3.82 7.46
C THR A 467 -24.58 4.11 8.81
N SER A 468 -24.86 3.07 9.59
CA SER A 468 -25.47 3.17 10.92
C SER A 468 -24.97 2.05 11.81
N ILE A 469 -24.84 2.31 13.12
CA ILE A 469 -24.53 1.27 14.11
C ILE A 469 -25.63 0.20 14.21
N PHE A 470 -26.84 0.50 13.71
CA PHE A 470 -27.96 -0.44 13.64
C PHE A 470 -28.01 -1.21 12.32
N ASN A 471 -27.29 -0.75 11.30
CA ASN A 471 -27.13 -1.47 10.05
C ASN A 471 -25.91 -2.39 10.19
N GLN A 472 -26.14 -3.70 10.28
CA GLN A 472 -25.08 -4.70 10.52
C GLN A 472 -24.73 -5.52 9.27
N ASP A 473 -25.50 -5.36 8.18
CA ASP A 473 -25.39 -6.21 6.98
C ASP A 473 -25.05 -5.42 5.72
N TRP A 474 -23.77 -5.47 5.34
CA TRP A 474 -23.22 -4.91 4.11
C TRP A 474 -22.78 -6.01 3.13
N GLU A 475 -23.25 -7.26 3.27
CA GLU A 475 -22.86 -8.35 2.35
C GLU A 475 -23.20 -8.03 0.89
N SER A 476 -24.32 -7.37 0.67
CA SER A 476 -24.81 -6.98 -0.67
C SER A 476 -24.13 -5.76 -1.28
N TRP A 477 -23.29 -5.04 -0.52
CA TRP A 477 -22.54 -3.90 -1.04
C TRP A 477 -21.47 -4.38 -2.02
N ARG A 478 -21.53 -3.87 -3.26
CA ARG A 478 -20.62 -4.18 -4.37
C ARG A 478 -19.77 -2.97 -4.72
#